data_AF-A0AA39DEJ5-F1
#
_entry.id   AF-A0AA39DEJ5-F1
#
_cell.length_a   1.000
_cell.length_b   1.000
_cell.length_c   1.000
_cell.angle_alpha   90.00
_cell.angle_beta   90.00
_cell.angle_gamma   90.00
#
_symmetry.space_group_name_H-M   'P 1'
#
loop_
_entity.id
_entity.type
_entity.pdbx_description
1 polymer ?
#
loop_
_entity_poly.entity_id
_entity_poly.type
_entity_poly.pdbx_seq_one_letter_code
_entity_poly.pdbx_strand_id
1 'polypeptide(L)'
;MVTGRGDSGTLEWKVNIPGGKSETLVPESGFVCRIWRGLRGLVEEFLLKIWRFLEKAWGIGVDEPRKLVHCLKVGLALSAVSLFYYMRPLYDGVGGNAMWAVMTVVVVFEYTVGATLSKSINRTAATFLAGSLGIGIHWVATQSGERFEPIILGFSVFILAAVATFSRFVPSVKARFDYGASIFILTFSLVSVSGYRVEKLIGLAHNRLSTIAIGTSLCIIISMLFCPIWAGDELHSLITRNLEKLSDSLNGCVAEYFHRNGTVVSGGEDCSKKLQGYKCVLNSKATEDSMANFAIWEPAHGNFNFRHPWKQYLKLGASMRYCACCIEALNGCLDTEVEAPEFLKEHLQDVCMILSSCSSNVLKELMITMKTMRRSSKIDFFVGEMNSAVQDLQNGMKSLPTMLSVPPPNTAKGEPGTKTTIPPLMEVLPLATLVSLLIEIAARIEAIVDNIDELAGLAEFKSAKDDKPKQNQSTITPISDNQDHETMTAIQKV
;
A
#
# COMPACT_ATOMS: atom_id res chain seq x y z
N MET A 1 -2.09 77.65 7.25
CA MET A 1 -3.16 78.44 7.89
C MET A 1 -4.49 77.99 7.28
N VAL A 2 -5.29 77.21 8.01
CA VAL A 2 -6.76 77.33 8.25
C VAL A 2 -7.46 78.30 7.28
N THR A 3 -8.56 78.04 6.53
CA THR A 3 -9.74 77.13 6.59
C THR A 3 -10.52 77.30 5.28
N GLY A 4 -11.36 76.34 4.85
CA GLY A 4 -12.43 76.66 3.90
C GLY A 4 -13.07 75.49 3.17
N ARG A 5 -14.18 75.00 3.71
CA ARG A 5 -15.15 74.05 3.14
C ARG A 5 -15.85 74.69 1.91
N GLY A 6 -16.07 73.94 0.85
CA GLY A 6 -16.85 74.38 -0.32
C GLY A 6 -17.45 73.20 -1.08
N ASP A 7 -18.76 73.05 -0.96
CA ASP A 7 -19.62 72.11 -1.70
C ASP A 7 -19.40 72.21 -3.21
N SER A 8 -19.20 71.07 -3.88
CA SER A 8 -19.43 70.95 -5.32
C SER A 8 -20.70 70.14 -5.54
N GLY A 9 -21.81 70.86 -5.60
CA GLY A 9 -23.14 70.33 -5.82
C GLY A 9 -23.23 69.47 -7.07
N THR A 10 -23.86 68.30 -6.91
CA THR A 10 -24.32 67.46 -8.01
C THR A 10 -25.30 68.28 -8.86
N LEU A 11 -24.93 68.55 -10.11
CA LEU A 11 -25.74 69.28 -11.08
C LEU A 11 -27.02 68.50 -11.41
N GLU A 12 -28.13 68.85 -10.76
CA GLU A 12 -29.47 68.42 -11.16
C GLU A 12 -29.93 69.23 -12.37
N TRP A 13 -30.06 68.57 -13.53
CA TRP A 13 -30.72 69.16 -14.70
C TRP A 13 -32.23 69.20 -14.46
N LYS A 14 -32.76 70.36 -14.06
CA LYS A 14 -34.21 70.61 -13.98
C LYS A 14 -34.70 71.23 -15.28
N VAL A 15 -35.49 70.47 -16.05
CA VAL A 15 -36.32 71.02 -17.13
C VAL A 15 -37.62 71.51 -16.49
N ASN A 16 -37.86 72.82 -16.52
CA ASN A 16 -39.13 73.39 -16.07
C ASN A 16 -40.19 73.22 -17.16
N ILE A 17 -41.17 72.34 -16.91
CA ILE A 17 -42.42 72.26 -17.67
C ILE A 17 -43.47 73.04 -16.88
N PRO A 18 -44.15 74.04 -17.47
CA PRO A 18 -45.19 74.78 -16.76
C PRO A 18 -46.46 73.94 -16.67
N GLY A 19 -46.66 73.32 -15.50
CA GLY A 19 -47.90 72.62 -15.15
C GLY A 19 -47.70 71.21 -14.61
N GLY A 20 -47.40 71.12 -13.31
CA GLY A 20 -47.75 69.96 -12.46
C GLY A 20 -46.95 68.66 -12.66
N LYS A 21 -46.18 68.32 -11.61
CA LYS A 21 -45.38 67.09 -11.35
C LYS A 21 -44.01 67.00 -12.05
N SER A 22 -42.98 67.31 -11.25
CA SER A 22 -41.60 66.86 -11.44
C SER A 22 -41.50 65.39 -11.05
N GLU A 23 -41.35 64.48 -12.03
CA GLU A 23 -40.87 63.12 -11.77
C GLU A 23 -39.35 63.06 -11.85
N THR A 24 -38.72 62.59 -10.78
CA THR A 24 -37.27 62.37 -10.69
C THR A 24 -36.94 61.06 -11.42
N LEU A 25 -36.39 61.14 -12.62
CA LEU A 25 -35.85 59.97 -13.32
C LEU A 25 -34.52 59.54 -12.68
N VAL A 26 -34.60 58.60 -11.72
CA VAL A 26 -33.44 57.89 -11.18
C VAL A 26 -32.96 56.89 -12.24
N PRO A 27 -31.68 56.89 -12.65
CA PRO A 27 -31.19 55.93 -13.64
C PRO A 27 -31.23 54.51 -13.06
N GLU A 28 -31.60 53.52 -13.89
CA GLU A 28 -31.63 52.05 -13.63
C GLU A 28 -30.24 51.42 -13.30
N SER A 29 -29.42 52.11 -12.51
CA SER A 29 -28.15 51.61 -11.96
C SER A 29 -28.33 50.44 -10.97
N GLY A 30 -29.57 50.21 -10.49
CA GLY A 30 -29.86 49.21 -9.46
C GLY A 30 -29.87 47.77 -9.93
N PHE A 31 -30.30 47.48 -11.17
CA PHE A 31 -30.45 46.09 -11.64
C PHE A 31 -29.11 45.46 -12.02
N VAL A 32 -28.27 46.19 -12.77
CA VAL A 32 -26.92 45.76 -13.16
C VAL A 32 -26.00 45.63 -11.93
N CYS A 33 -26.06 46.59 -10.99
CA CYS A 33 -25.31 46.49 -9.73
C CYS A 33 -25.75 45.30 -8.86
N ARG A 34 -27.03 44.92 -8.89
CA ARG A 34 -27.57 43.79 -8.13
C ARG A 34 -27.13 42.45 -8.73
N ILE A 35 -27.13 42.34 -10.06
CA ILE A 35 -26.58 41.17 -10.78
C ILE A 35 -25.07 41.05 -10.54
N TRP A 36 -24.32 42.15 -10.66
CA TRP A 36 -22.87 42.16 -10.42
C TRP A 36 -22.50 41.77 -8.98
N ARG A 37 -23.28 42.23 -8.00
CA ARG A 37 -23.10 41.85 -6.59
C ARG A 37 -23.42 40.37 -6.34
N GLY A 38 -24.42 39.82 -7.01
CA GLY A 38 -24.74 38.39 -6.98
C GLY A 38 -23.64 37.53 -7.60
N LEU A 39 -23.12 37.95 -8.77
CA LEU A 39 -22.02 37.27 -9.46
C LEU A 39 -20.74 37.27 -8.61
N ARG A 40 -20.42 38.42 -7.98
CA ARG A 40 -19.29 38.55 -7.07
C ARG A 40 -19.43 37.65 -5.85
N GLY A 41 -20.61 37.58 -5.24
CA GLY A 41 -20.89 36.68 -4.12
C GLY A 41 -20.70 35.20 -4.50
N LEU A 42 -21.14 34.79 -5.70
CA LEU A 42 -20.91 33.43 -6.22
C LEU A 42 -19.42 33.13 -6.45
N VAL A 43 -18.65 34.10 -6.97
CA VAL A 43 -17.20 33.95 -7.14
C VAL A 43 -16.50 33.85 -5.78
N GLU A 44 -16.85 34.68 -4.81
CA GLU A 44 -16.29 34.62 -3.45
C GLU A 44 -16.63 33.29 -2.75
N GLU A 45 -17.87 32.79 -2.88
CA GLU A 45 -18.26 31.48 -2.34
C GLU A 45 -17.51 30.33 -3.04
N PHE A 46 -17.30 30.44 -4.35
CA PHE A 46 -16.51 29.48 -5.12
C PHE A 46 -15.03 29.49 -4.71
N LEU A 47 -14.43 30.66 -4.53
CA LEU A 47 -13.06 30.82 -4.06
C LEU A 47 -12.89 30.28 -2.63
N LEU A 48 -13.84 30.50 -1.72
CA LEU A 48 -13.83 29.91 -0.38
C LEU A 48 -13.96 28.38 -0.40
N LYS A 49 -14.72 27.82 -1.35
CA LYS A 49 -14.78 26.37 -1.58
C LYS A 49 -13.44 25.84 -2.07
N ILE A 50 -12.78 26.53 -3.00
CA ILE A 50 -11.43 26.18 -3.48
C ILE A 50 -10.43 26.27 -2.34
N TRP A 51 -10.45 27.34 -1.55
CA TRP A 51 -9.52 27.52 -0.43
C TRP A 51 -9.65 26.40 0.60
N ARG A 52 -10.87 26.08 1.04
CA ARG A 52 -11.11 24.95 1.96
C ARG A 52 -10.69 23.61 1.36
N PHE A 53 -10.83 23.43 0.05
CA PHE A 53 -10.34 22.24 -0.63
C PHE A 53 -8.81 22.18 -0.63
N LEU A 54 -8.13 23.29 -0.93
CA LEU A 54 -6.68 23.40 -0.91
C LEU A 54 -6.11 23.17 0.49
N GLU A 55 -6.75 23.69 1.54
CA GLU A 55 -6.33 23.48 2.92
C GLU A 55 -6.43 22.00 3.33
N LYS A 56 -7.53 21.32 2.94
CA LYS A 56 -7.65 19.87 3.13
C LYS A 56 -6.63 19.08 2.31
N ALA A 57 -6.42 19.45 1.06
CA ALA A 57 -5.42 18.82 0.19
C ALA A 57 -4.00 19.01 0.73
N TRP A 58 -3.72 20.18 1.32
CA TRP A 58 -2.47 20.48 2.00
C TRP A 58 -2.26 19.57 3.21
N GLY A 59 -3.29 19.38 4.05
CA GLY A 59 -3.27 18.42 5.15
C GLY A 59 -2.90 17.01 4.68
N ILE A 60 -3.62 16.49 3.67
CA ILE A 60 -3.34 15.17 3.08
C ILE A 60 -1.91 15.09 2.54
N GLY A 61 -1.43 16.17 1.93
CA GLY A 61 -0.10 16.21 1.36
C GLY A 61 1.01 16.16 2.42
N VAL A 62 0.83 16.86 3.53
CA VAL A 62 1.76 16.86 4.67
C VAL A 62 1.75 15.51 5.37
N ASP A 63 0.57 14.90 5.53
CA ASP A 63 0.42 13.60 6.19
C ASP A 63 1.01 12.45 5.36
N GLU A 64 0.95 12.54 4.02
CA GLU A 64 1.39 11.49 3.10
C GLU A 64 2.37 12.02 2.04
N PRO A 65 3.61 12.37 2.40
CA PRO A 65 4.57 13.03 1.51
C PRO A 65 4.91 12.19 0.27
N ARG A 66 4.85 10.85 0.37
CA ARG A 66 5.05 9.95 -0.78
C ARG A 66 3.99 10.12 -1.85
N LYS A 67 2.74 10.42 -1.49
CA LYS A 67 1.67 10.66 -2.47
C LYS A 67 1.85 11.98 -3.20
N LEU A 68 2.31 13.03 -2.49
CA LEU A 68 2.70 14.28 -3.14
C LEU A 68 3.82 14.08 -4.15
N VAL A 69 4.86 13.34 -3.77
CA VAL A 69 5.97 12.99 -4.67
C VAL A 69 5.45 12.28 -5.92
N HIS A 70 4.54 11.32 -5.78
CA HIS A 70 3.91 10.67 -6.94
C HIS A 70 3.16 11.67 -7.85
N CYS A 71 2.32 12.55 -7.29
CA CYS A 71 1.62 13.58 -8.07
C CYS A 71 2.59 14.47 -8.86
N LEU A 72 3.71 14.88 -8.23
CA LEU A 72 4.75 15.67 -8.88
C LEU A 72 5.42 14.90 -10.02
N LYS A 73 5.68 13.60 -9.84
CA LYS A 73 6.25 12.75 -10.91
C LYS A 73 5.32 12.65 -12.12
N VAL A 74 4.02 12.45 -11.90
CA VAL A 74 3.03 12.38 -12.99
C VAL A 74 3.00 13.72 -13.75
N GLY A 75 2.97 14.84 -13.03
CA GLY A 75 3.04 16.18 -13.63
C GLY A 75 4.34 16.41 -14.42
N LEU A 76 5.47 15.95 -13.89
CA LEU A 76 6.77 16.00 -14.57
C LEU A 76 6.77 15.15 -15.84
N ALA A 77 6.19 13.94 -15.81
CA ALA A 77 6.10 13.05 -16.97
C ALA A 77 5.23 13.63 -18.08
N LEU A 78 4.07 14.20 -17.74
CA LEU A 78 3.21 14.89 -18.70
C LEU A 78 3.90 16.13 -19.30
N SER A 79 4.61 16.90 -18.47
CA SER A 79 5.36 18.08 -18.93
C SER A 79 6.51 17.69 -19.85
N ALA A 80 7.25 16.63 -19.51
CA ALA A 80 8.36 16.12 -20.31
C ALA A 80 7.88 15.58 -21.67
N VAL A 81 6.77 14.81 -21.69
CA VAL A 81 6.16 14.35 -22.95
C VAL A 81 5.69 15.55 -23.77
N SER A 82 5.01 16.52 -23.17
CA SER A 82 4.52 17.70 -23.89
C SER A 82 5.67 18.52 -24.50
N LEU A 83 6.76 18.72 -23.73
CA LEU A 83 7.96 19.41 -24.20
C LEU A 83 8.63 18.66 -25.36
N PHE A 84 8.70 17.32 -25.28
CA PHE A 84 9.23 16.49 -26.36
C PHE A 84 8.50 16.73 -27.69
N TYR A 85 7.17 16.92 -27.65
CA TYR A 85 6.39 17.21 -28.86
C TYR A 85 6.44 18.66 -29.32
N TYR A 86 6.72 19.62 -28.43
CA TYR A 86 6.95 21.00 -28.85
C TYR A 86 8.28 21.19 -29.60
N MET A 87 9.23 20.25 -29.44
CA MET A 87 10.47 20.25 -30.20
C MET A 87 10.25 19.72 -31.63
N ARG A 88 10.25 20.64 -32.60
CA ARG A 88 9.98 20.39 -34.04
C ARG A 88 10.70 19.17 -34.64
N PRO A 89 12.02 18.94 -34.42
CA PRO A 89 12.73 17.78 -34.98
C PRO A 89 12.19 16.44 -34.47
N LEU A 90 11.69 16.42 -33.23
CA LEU A 90 11.14 15.23 -32.57
C LEU A 90 9.66 15.04 -32.92
N TYR A 91 8.92 16.12 -33.19
CA TYR A 91 7.55 16.04 -33.70
C TYR A 91 7.48 15.42 -35.10
N ASP A 92 8.33 15.90 -36.02
CA ASP A 92 8.36 15.45 -37.41
C ASP A 92 8.86 14.00 -37.54
N GLY A 93 9.78 13.58 -36.66
CA GLY A 93 10.33 12.22 -36.66
C GLY A 93 9.40 11.13 -36.11
N VAL A 94 8.36 11.48 -35.34
CA VAL A 94 7.50 10.51 -34.61
C VAL A 94 6.03 10.60 -35.06
N GLY A 95 5.74 11.30 -36.15
CA GLY A 95 4.47 11.19 -36.86
C GLY A 95 3.30 11.97 -36.26
N GLY A 96 3.57 13.10 -35.61
CA GLY A 96 2.58 14.14 -35.28
C GLY A 96 1.45 13.79 -34.31
N ASN A 97 1.37 12.57 -33.79
CA ASN A 97 0.23 12.12 -32.96
C ASN A 97 0.56 12.12 -31.46
N ALA A 98 0.70 13.32 -30.88
CA ALA A 98 1.05 13.52 -29.47
C ALA A 98 0.05 12.92 -28.47
N MET A 99 -1.21 12.74 -28.90
CA MET A 99 -2.30 12.24 -28.07
C MET A 99 -1.98 10.86 -27.47
N TRP A 100 -1.36 9.96 -28.23
CA TRP A 100 -1.06 8.60 -27.76
C TRP A 100 0.01 8.57 -26.70
N ALA A 101 1.00 9.46 -26.75
CA ALA A 101 2.03 9.57 -25.74
C ALA A 101 1.46 10.11 -24.43
N VAL A 102 0.69 11.21 -24.49
CA VAL A 102 0.02 11.79 -23.31
C VAL A 102 -0.94 10.79 -22.66
N MET A 103 -1.80 10.15 -23.45
CA MET A 103 -2.70 9.11 -22.96
C MET A 103 -1.95 7.93 -22.34
N THR A 104 -0.78 7.59 -22.88
CA THR A 104 0.06 6.52 -22.32
C THR A 104 0.57 6.90 -20.94
N VAL A 105 1.07 8.12 -20.75
CA VAL A 105 1.49 8.60 -19.41
C VAL A 105 0.33 8.48 -18.41
N VAL A 106 -0.84 9.02 -18.76
CA VAL A 106 -2.00 9.03 -17.87
C VAL A 106 -2.44 7.62 -17.46
N VAL A 107 -2.36 6.64 -18.36
CA VAL A 107 -2.90 5.29 -18.12
C VAL A 107 -1.86 4.33 -17.51
N VAL A 108 -0.58 4.56 -17.80
CA VAL A 108 0.54 3.66 -17.42
C VAL A 108 1.24 4.10 -16.15
N PHE A 109 1.33 5.40 -15.88
CA PHE A 109 2.03 5.91 -14.70
C PHE A 109 1.25 5.55 -13.43
N GLU A 110 1.89 4.80 -12.54
CA GLU A 110 1.30 4.25 -11.33
C GLU A 110 2.06 4.70 -10.08
N TYR A 111 1.47 4.44 -8.91
CA TYR A 111 2.06 4.83 -7.62
C TYR A 111 3.46 4.25 -7.41
N THR A 112 3.65 2.97 -7.73
CA THR A 112 4.92 2.26 -7.58
C THR A 112 5.65 2.07 -8.90
N VAL A 113 6.97 1.89 -8.82
CA VAL A 113 7.82 1.60 -9.98
C VAL A 113 7.41 0.28 -10.63
N GLY A 114 7.23 -0.80 -9.85
CA GLY A 114 6.82 -2.10 -10.36
C GLY A 114 5.48 -2.07 -11.10
N ALA A 115 4.49 -1.31 -10.61
CA ALA A 115 3.21 -1.15 -11.29
C ALA A 115 3.36 -0.38 -12.62
N THR A 116 4.15 0.70 -12.62
CA THR A 116 4.45 1.47 -13.83
C THR A 116 5.18 0.63 -14.87
N LEU A 117 6.15 -0.18 -14.44
CA LEU A 117 6.93 -1.05 -15.32
C LEU A 117 6.06 -2.17 -15.91
N SER A 118 5.28 -2.83 -15.06
CA SER A 118 4.30 -3.86 -15.45
C SER A 118 3.33 -3.32 -16.50
N LYS A 119 2.70 -2.16 -16.24
CA LYS A 119 1.80 -1.53 -17.21
C LYS A 119 2.52 -1.08 -18.49
N SER A 120 3.75 -0.56 -18.39
CA SER A 120 4.52 -0.13 -19.56
C SER A 120 4.83 -1.31 -20.49
N ILE A 121 5.33 -2.41 -19.94
CA ILE A 121 5.63 -3.63 -20.69
C ILE A 121 4.34 -4.20 -21.30
N ASN A 122 3.27 -4.30 -20.51
CA ASN A 122 1.97 -4.76 -21.00
C ASN A 122 1.42 -3.88 -22.12
N ARG A 123 1.54 -2.55 -22.02
CA ARG A 123 1.11 -1.59 -23.05
C ARG A 123 1.84 -1.83 -24.36
N THR A 124 3.17 -1.90 -24.32
CA THR A 124 4.01 -2.06 -25.51
C THR A 124 3.81 -3.43 -26.14
N ALA A 125 3.83 -4.51 -25.34
CA ALA A 125 3.63 -5.87 -25.83
C ALA A 125 2.22 -6.06 -26.43
N ALA A 126 1.17 -5.62 -25.73
CA ALA A 126 -0.20 -5.74 -26.23
C ALA A 126 -0.42 -4.92 -27.52
N THR A 127 0.13 -3.72 -27.60
CA THR A 127 0.00 -2.88 -28.80
C THR A 127 0.73 -3.50 -29.99
N PHE A 128 1.95 -4.02 -29.77
CA PHE A 128 2.73 -4.69 -30.80
C PHE A 128 2.03 -5.97 -31.30
N LEU A 129 1.56 -6.82 -30.38
CA LEU A 129 0.83 -8.06 -30.71
C LEU A 129 -0.48 -7.75 -31.45
N ALA A 130 -1.27 -6.79 -30.96
CA ALA A 130 -2.51 -6.40 -31.61
C ALA A 130 -2.28 -5.74 -32.98
N GLY A 131 -1.25 -4.90 -33.12
CA GLY A 131 -0.91 -4.24 -34.37
C GLY A 131 -0.44 -5.23 -35.43
N SER A 132 0.47 -6.14 -35.06
CA SER A 132 0.99 -7.18 -35.98
C SER A 132 -0.10 -8.15 -36.42
N LEU A 133 -0.95 -8.63 -35.50
CA LEU A 133 -2.11 -9.46 -35.84
C LEU A 133 -3.11 -8.70 -36.71
N GLY A 134 -3.38 -7.42 -36.41
CA GLY A 134 -4.26 -6.59 -37.21
C GLY A 134 -3.78 -6.44 -38.66
N ILE A 135 -2.49 -6.19 -38.86
CA ILE A 135 -1.88 -6.12 -40.20
C ILE A 135 -1.96 -7.49 -40.91
N GLY A 136 -1.63 -8.59 -40.21
CA GLY A 136 -1.69 -9.93 -40.77
C GLY A 136 -3.10 -10.33 -41.22
N ILE A 137 -4.11 -10.06 -40.39
CA ILE A 137 -5.51 -10.37 -40.70
C ILE A 137 -6.02 -9.49 -41.83
N HIS A 138 -5.66 -8.20 -41.86
CA HIS A 138 -5.99 -7.33 -42.98
C HIS A 138 -5.38 -7.82 -44.30
N TRP A 139 -4.12 -8.28 -44.27
CA TRP A 139 -3.47 -8.87 -45.44
C TRP A 139 -4.22 -10.12 -45.92
N VAL A 140 -4.60 -11.04 -45.02
CA VAL A 140 -5.43 -12.21 -45.40
C VAL A 140 -6.80 -11.81 -45.95
N ALA A 141 -7.45 -10.81 -45.35
CA ALA A 141 -8.77 -10.34 -45.75
C ALA A 141 -8.76 -9.74 -47.17
N THR A 142 -7.77 -8.90 -47.47
CA THR A 142 -7.58 -8.30 -48.81
C THR A 142 -7.28 -9.34 -49.90
N GLN A 143 -6.56 -10.43 -49.58
CA GLN A 143 -6.36 -11.53 -50.53
C GLN A 143 -7.64 -12.36 -50.81
N SER A 144 -8.64 -12.25 -49.93
CA SER A 144 -9.89 -13.02 -50.02
C SER A 144 -10.97 -12.34 -50.88
N GLY A 145 -10.69 -11.15 -51.41
CA GLY A 145 -11.59 -10.36 -52.25
C GLY A 145 -12.57 -9.49 -51.47
N GLU A 146 -13.06 -8.41 -52.12
CA GLU A 146 -13.83 -7.32 -51.49
C GLU A 146 -15.11 -7.78 -50.77
N ARG A 147 -15.74 -8.87 -51.24
CA ARG A 147 -16.95 -9.42 -50.61
C ARG A 147 -16.68 -10.09 -49.26
N PHE A 148 -15.53 -10.76 -49.13
CA PHE A 148 -15.18 -11.52 -47.92
C PHE A 148 -14.33 -10.71 -46.94
N GLU A 149 -13.63 -9.68 -47.40
CA GLU A 149 -12.80 -8.80 -46.58
C GLU A 149 -13.51 -8.28 -45.30
N PRO A 150 -14.69 -7.61 -45.37
CA PRO A 150 -15.35 -7.10 -44.16
C PRO A 150 -15.86 -8.23 -43.26
N ILE A 151 -16.19 -9.40 -43.81
CA ILE A 151 -16.65 -10.57 -43.05
C ILE A 151 -15.48 -11.15 -42.24
N ILE A 152 -14.31 -11.32 -42.88
CA ILE A 152 -13.10 -11.85 -42.22
C ILE A 152 -12.63 -10.89 -41.12
N LEU A 153 -12.58 -9.58 -41.40
CA LEU A 153 -12.21 -8.56 -40.41
C LEU A 153 -13.18 -8.57 -39.22
N GLY A 154 -14.51 -8.55 -39.48
CA GLY A 154 -15.53 -8.57 -38.44
C GLY A 154 -15.49 -9.83 -37.58
N PHE A 155 -15.37 -11.01 -38.20
CA PHE A 155 -15.26 -12.29 -37.49
C PHE A 155 -13.99 -12.36 -36.65
N SER A 156 -12.86 -11.85 -37.15
CA SER A 156 -11.60 -11.81 -36.42
C SER A 156 -11.67 -10.91 -35.19
N VAL A 157 -12.27 -9.72 -35.31
CA VAL A 157 -12.54 -8.82 -34.17
C VAL A 157 -13.41 -9.51 -33.13
N PHE A 158 -14.48 -10.18 -33.56
CA PHE A 158 -15.35 -10.92 -32.65
C PHE A 158 -14.58 -12.00 -31.88
N ILE A 159 -13.87 -12.89 -32.57
CA ILE A 159 -13.15 -14.00 -31.95
C ILE A 159 -12.03 -13.51 -31.03
N LEU A 160 -11.15 -12.62 -31.51
CA LEU A 160 -10.01 -12.16 -30.71
C LEU A 160 -10.43 -11.30 -29.53
N ALA A 161 -11.47 -10.47 -29.67
CA ALA A 161 -12.03 -9.73 -28.55
C ALA A 161 -12.68 -10.66 -27.52
N ALA A 162 -13.42 -11.68 -27.95
CA ALA A 162 -14.03 -12.67 -27.06
C ALA A 162 -12.96 -13.48 -26.30
N VAL A 163 -11.94 -13.99 -27.00
CA VAL A 163 -10.83 -14.75 -26.38
C VAL A 163 -10.04 -13.87 -25.40
N ALA A 164 -9.68 -12.65 -25.80
CA ALA A 164 -8.96 -11.73 -24.91
C ALA A 164 -9.81 -11.35 -23.69
N THR A 165 -11.11 -11.13 -23.85
CA THR A 165 -12.03 -10.86 -22.74
C THR A 165 -12.17 -12.06 -21.82
N PHE A 166 -12.31 -13.27 -22.38
CA PHE A 166 -12.40 -14.50 -21.60
C PHE A 166 -11.14 -14.75 -20.77
N SER A 167 -9.96 -14.46 -21.33
CA SER A 167 -8.68 -14.63 -20.62
C SER A 167 -8.61 -13.81 -19.32
N ARG A 168 -9.34 -12.68 -19.23
CA ARG A 168 -9.40 -11.82 -18.04
C ARG A 168 -10.16 -12.44 -16.87
N PHE A 169 -10.94 -13.50 -17.10
CA PHE A 169 -11.57 -14.26 -16.01
C PHE A 169 -10.61 -15.26 -15.37
N VAL A 170 -9.50 -15.59 -16.01
CA VAL A 170 -8.47 -16.47 -15.43
C VAL A 170 -7.65 -15.67 -14.42
N PRO A 171 -7.64 -16.04 -13.11
CA PRO A 171 -7.02 -15.21 -12.07
C PRO A 171 -5.54 -14.90 -12.29
N SER A 172 -4.77 -15.86 -12.80
CA SER A 172 -3.33 -15.70 -13.09
C SER A 172 -3.07 -14.71 -14.22
N VAL A 173 -3.94 -14.68 -15.23
CA VAL A 173 -3.88 -13.71 -16.34
C VAL A 173 -4.37 -12.35 -15.85
N LYS A 174 -5.49 -12.30 -15.13
CA LYS A 174 -6.05 -11.06 -14.58
C LYS A 174 -5.04 -10.30 -13.72
N ALA A 175 -4.38 -11.00 -12.80
CA ALA A 175 -3.43 -10.39 -11.88
C ALA A 175 -2.23 -9.72 -12.58
N ARG A 176 -1.85 -10.18 -13.79
CA ARG A 176 -0.64 -9.72 -14.48
C ARG A 176 -0.88 -8.95 -15.77
N PHE A 177 -1.97 -9.24 -16.47
CA PHE A 177 -2.19 -8.85 -17.86
C PHE A 177 -3.57 -8.24 -18.12
N ASP A 178 -4.39 -7.97 -17.10
CA ASP A 178 -5.73 -7.39 -17.31
C ASP A 178 -5.71 -6.08 -18.11
N TYR A 179 -4.76 -5.20 -17.78
CA TYR A 179 -4.50 -3.98 -18.55
C TYR A 179 -4.05 -4.29 -19.98
N GLY A 180 -3.10 -5.23 -20.15
CA GLY A 180 -2.60 -5.65 -21.46
C GLY A 180 -3.71 -6.21 -22.35
N ALA A 181 -4.59 -7.06 -21.83
CA ALA A 181 -5.74 -7.60 -22.54
C ALA A 181 -6.70 -6.50 -23.00
N SER A 182 -6.97 -5.50 -22.14
CA SER A 182 -7.79 -4.33 -22.52
C SER A 182 -7.16 -3.53 -23.66
N ILE A 183 -5.85 -3.29 -23.60
CA ILE A 183 -5.11 -2.58 -24.65
C ILE A 183 -5.04 -3.39 -25.94
N PHE A 184 -4.89 -4.72 -25.84
CA PHE A 184 -4.90 -5.62 -26.98
C PHE A 184 -6.23 -5.51 -27.73
N ILE A 185 -7.37 -5.65 -27.02
CA ILE A 185 -8.71 -5.52 -27.62
C ILE A 185 -8.87 -4.16 -28.29
N LEU A 186 -8.57 -3.07 -27.57
CA LEU A 186 -8.72 -1.71 -28.10
C LEU A 186 -7.86 -1.50 -29.35
N THR A 187 -6.60 -1.93 -29.31
CA THR A 187 -5.66 -1.74 -30.42
C THR A 187 -6.04 -2.58 -31.61
N PHE A 188 -6.38 -3.85 -31.40
CA PHE A 188 -6.73 -4.78 -32.45
C PHE A 188 -7.99 -4.33 -33.18
N SER A 189 -9.03 -3.94 -32.42
CA SER A 189 -10.27 -3.40 -32.98
C SER A 189 -10.02 -2.12 -33.76
N LEU A 190 -9.20 -1.19 -33.24
CA LEU A 190 -8.89 0.06 -33.93
C LEU A 190 -8.12 -0.21 -35.24
N VAL A 191 -7.10 -1.05 -35.22
CA VAL A 191 -6.30 -1.39 -36.41
C VAL A 191 -7.15 -2.13 -37.44
N SER A 192 -7.99 -3.08 -37.03
CA SER A 192 -8.85 -3.85 -37.94
C SER A 192 -9.94 -2.99 -38.58
N VAL A 193 -10.59 -2.11 -37.81
CA VAL A 193 -11.64 -1.21 -38.34
C VAL A 193 -11.05 -0.07 -39.17
N SER A 194 -9.88 0.45 -38.79
CA SER A 194 -9.22 1.55 -39.50
C SER A 194 -8.46 1.07 -40.73
N GLY A 195 -7.98 -0.18 -40.74
CA GLY A 195 -7.34 -0.82 -41.90
C GLY A 195 -8.23 -0.79 -43.14
N TYR A 196 -9.52 -1.07 -42.96
CA TYR A 196 -10.52 -1.00 -44.02
C TYR A 196 -10.64 0.40 -44.68
N ARG A 197 -10.20 1.49 -44.02
CA ARG A 197 -10.36 2.86 -44.52
C ARG A 197 -9.07 3.59 -44.88
N VAL A 198 -7.88 3.04 -44.57
CA VAL A 198 -6.62 3.78 -44.65
C VAL A 198 -5.56 2.98 -45.40
N GLU A 199 -5.18 3.45 -46.60
CA GLU A 199 -4.17 2.83 -47.47
C GLU A 199 -2.76 2.72 -46.85
N LYS A 200 -2.43 3.54 -45.82
CA LYS A 200 -1.12 3.56 -45.14
C LYS A 200 -1.15 2.99 -43.72
N LEU A 201 -1.71 1.80 -43.54
CA LEU A 201 -1.85 1.13 -42.24
C LEU A 201 -0.51 0.94 -41.50
N ILE A 202 0.56 0.60 -42.22
CA ILE A 202 1.89 0.34 -41.64
C ILE A 202 2.50 1.63 -41.05
N GLY A 203 2.40 2.76 -41.75
CA GLY A 203 2.91 4.04 -41.26
C GLY A 203 2.15 4.52 -40.03
N LEU A 204 0.83 4.34 -40.00
CA LEU A 204 -0.01 4.67 -38.85
C LEU A 204 0.31 3.79 -37.64
N ALA A 205 0.52 2.49 -37.85
CA ALA A 205 0.93 1.55 -36.79
C ALA A 205 2.31 1.86 -36.25
N HIS A 206 3.28 2.17 -37.11
CA HIS A 206 4.64 2.55 -36.72
C HIS A 206 4.65 3.82 -35.86
N ASN A 207 3.97 4.88 -36.30
CA ASN A 207 3.86 6.14 -35.55
C ASN A 207 3.19 5.91 -34.18
N ARG A 208 2.14 5.09 -34.13
CA ARG A 208 1.48 4.77 -32.85
C ARG A 208 2.41 4.00 -31.91
N LEU A 209 3.16 3.04 -32.43
CA LEU A 209 4.10 2.26 -31.62
C LEU A 209 5.25 3.13 -31.10
N SER A 210 5.83 3.99 -31.94
CA SER A 210 6.93 4.87 -31.55
C SER A 210 6.50 5.93 -30.52
N THR A 211 5.33 6.56 -30.70
CA THR A 211 4.78 7.51 -29.72
C THR A 211 4.45 6.87 -28.37
N ILE A 212 3.90 5.65 -28.38
CA ILE A 212 3.67 4.86 -27.15
C ILE A 212 5.00 4.50 -26.49
N ALA A 213 6.00 4.05 -27.26
CA ALA A 213 7.31 3.69 -26.74
C ALA A 213 7.99 4.87 -26.03
N ILE A 214 7.95 6.08 -26.61
CA ILE A 214 8.49 7.30 -25.99
C ILE A 214 7.75 7.62 -24.69
N GLY A 215 6.41 7.58 -24.71
CA GLY A 215 5.60 7.79 -23.52
C GLY A 215 5.95 6.81 -22.40
N THR A 216 6.06 5.51 -22.70
CA THR A 216 6.45 4.49 -21.72
C THR A 216 7.87 4.70 -21.20
N SER A 217 8.83 5.03 -22.07
CA SER A 217 10.22 5.27 -21.66
C SER A 217 10.32 6.44 -20.69
N LEU A 218 9.62 7.55 -20.97
CA LEU A 218 9.59 8.69 -20.06
C LEU A 218 8.92 8.35 -18.71
N CYS A 219 7.85 7.56 -18.71
CA CYS A 219 7.24 7.08 -17.47
C CYS A 219 8.23 6.27 -16.63
N ILE A 220 8.92 5.31 -17.25
CA ILE A 220 9.89 4.45 -16.58
C ILE A 220 11.03 5.28 -16.00
N ILE A 221 11.66 6.13 -16.84
CA ILE A 221 12.78 6.99 -16.43
C ILE A 221 12.38 7.86 -15.25
N ILE A 222 11.22 8.53 -15.32
CA ILE A 222 10.80 9.44 -14.25
C ILE A 222 10.43 8.68 -12.98
N SER A 223 9.77 7.53 -13.10
CA SER A 223 9.40 6.70 -11.95
C SER A 223 10.62 6.18 -11.18
N MET A 224 11.70 5.82 -11.90
CA MET A 224 12.93 5.27 -11.34
C MET A 224 13.89 6.34 -10.80
N LEU A 225 14.04 7.48 -11.49
CA LEU A 225 15.06 8.48 -11.13
C LEU A 225 14.61 9.48 -10.06
N PHE A 226 13.32 9.84 -10.03
CA PHE A 226 12.81 10.84 -9.08
C PHE A 226 12.17 10.12 -7.88
N CYS A 227 12.89 10.02 -6.75
CA CYS A 227 12.40 9.47 -5.48
C CYS A 227 11.61 8.15 -5.63
N PRO A 228 12.23 7.05 -6.11
CA PRO A 228 11.52 5.83 -6.48
C PRO A 228 10.71 5.26 -5.31
N ILE A 229 9.49 4.81 -5.61
CA ILE A 229 8.61 4.15 -4.64
C ILE A 229 8.47 2.71 -5.12
N TRP A 230 9.15 1.79 -4.42
CA TRP A 230 9.18 0.38 -4.79
C TRP A 230 8.02 -0.37 -4.12
N ALA A 231 7.35 -1.23 -4.88
CA ALA A 231 6.30 -2.11 -4.38
C ALA A 231 6.86 -3.15 -3.42
N GLY A 232 8.08 -3.64 -3.67
CA GLY A 232 8.79 -4.53 -2.75
C GLY A 232 9.03 -3.93 -1.37
N ASP A 233 9.56 -2.70 -1.32
CA ASP A 233 9.75 -1.94 -0.08
C ASP A 233 8.43 -1.72 0.67
N GLU A 234 7.35 -1.36 -0.05
CA GLU A 234 6.06 -1.09 0.56
C GLU A 234 5.41 -2.37 1.12
N LEU A 235 5.53 -3.49 0.40
CA LEU A 235 5.11 -4.81 0.90
C LEU A 235 5.90 -5.20 2.15
N HIS A 236 7.21 -5.02 2.13
CA HIS A 236 8.07 -5.34 3.27
C HIS A 236 7.73 -4.49 4.50
N SER A 237 7.55 -3.18 4.32
CA SER A 237 7.07 -2.26 5.35
C SER A 237 5.69 -2.65 5.89
N LEU A 238 4.77 -3.08 5.01
CA LEU A 238 3.45 -3.55 5.41
C LEU A 238 3.53 -4.79 6.31
N ILE A 239 4.36 -5.79 5.95
CA ILE A 239 4.54 -7.00 6.76
C ILE A 239 5.11 -6.67 8.13
N THR A 240 6.17 -5.84 8.21
CA THR A 240 6.76 -5.45 9.50
C THR A 240 5.77 -4.73 10.40
N ARG A 241 5.00 -3.79 9.85
CA ARG A 241 3.92 -3.10 10.59
C ARG A 241 2.79 -4.05 11.01
N ASN A 242 2.48 -5.06 10.21
CA ASN A 242 1.46 -6.04 10.56
C ASN A 242 1.90 -6.92 11.75
N LEU A 243 3.18 -7.34 11.80
CA LEU A 243 3.73 -8.05 12.97
C LEU A 243 3.64 -7.21 14.25
N GLU A 244 3.99 -5.92 14.17
CA GLU A 244 3.87 -4.98 15.30
C GLU A 244 2.41 -4.86 15.78
N LYS A 245 1.48 -4.66 14.84
CA LYS A 245 0.05 -4.56 15.14
C LYS A 245 -0.51 -5.83 15.78
N LEU A 246 -0.10 -7.02 15.33
CA LEU A 246 -0.51 -8.28 15.98
C LEU A 246 -0.02 -8.34 17.42
N SER A 247 1.26 -8.00 17.65
CA SER A 247 1.85 -7.97 18.99
C SER A 247 1.09 -7.03 19.93
N ASP A 248 0.83 -5.80 19.48
CA ASP A 248 0.19 -4.78 20.30
C ASP A 248 -1.28 -5.11 20.56
N SER A 249 -2.00 -5.64 19.55
CA SER A 249 -3.38 -6.10 19.71
C SER A 249 -3.49 -7.28 20.68
N LEU A 250 -2.61 -8.29 20.57
CA LEU A 250 -2.59 -9.44 21.48
C LEU A 250 -2.43 -9.00 22.95
N ASN A 251 -1.37 -8.25 23.23
CA ASN A 251 -1.11 -7.74 24.58
C ASN A 251 -2.23 -6.83 25.08
N GLY A 252 -2.76 -5.96 24.20
CA GLY A 252 -3.88 -5.09 24.54
C GLY A 252 -5.13 -5.90 24.95
N CYS A 253 -5.51 -6.90 24.16
CA CYS A 253 -6.72 -7.68 24.41
C CYS A 253 -6.65 -8.44 25.74
N VAL A 254 -5.51 -9.07 26.05
CA VAL A 254 -5.36 -9.83 27.30
C VAL A 254 -5.30 -8.88 28.49
N ALA A 255 -4.56 -7.78 28.40
CA ALA A 255 -4.50 -6.79 29.47
C ALA A 255 -5.89 -6.21 29.78
N GLU A 256 -6.66 -5.84 28.76
CA GLU A 256 -8.01 -5.29 28.92
C GLU A 256 -8.99 -6.30 29.51
N TYR A 257 -8.89 -7.58 29.13
CA TYR A 257 -9.75 -8.63 29.68
C TYR A 257 -9.62 -8.77 31.20
N PHE A 258 -8.39 -8.73 31.73
CA PHE A 258 -8.11 -8.89 33.15
C PHE A 258 -8.12 -7.58 33.96
N HIS A 259 -8.08 -6.40 33.31
CA HIS A 259 -8.07 -5.10 34.01
C HIS A 259 -9.48 -4.54 34.32
N ARG A 260 -10.54 -5.29 34.02
CA ARG A 260 -11.95 -4.84 34.08
C ARG A 260 -12.49 -4.47 35.48
N ASN A 261 -11.69 -4.59 36.56
CA ASN A 261 -12.15 -4.41 37.94
C ASN A 261 -11.71 -3.13 38.67
N GLY A 262 -11.23 -2.11 37.99
CA GLY A 262 -11.01 -0.83 38.66
C GLY A 262 -10.58 0.25 37.70
N THR A 263 -11.34 1.35 37.69
CA THR A 263 -11.21 2.50 36.79
C THR A 263 -11.51 2.19 35.32
N VAL A 264 -12.59 2.81 34.82
CA VAL A 264 -12.71 3.19 33.42
C VAL A 264 -11.48 4.04 33.12
N VAL A 265 -10.38 3.40 32.68
CA VAL A 265 -9.37 4.12 31.93
C VAL A 265 -10.11 4.51 30.67
N SER A 266 -10.50 5.78 30.62
CA SER A 266 -10.95 6.44 29.41
C SER A 266 -9.77 6.40 28.43
N GLY A 267 -9.53 5.23 27.85
CA GLY A 267 -8.53 5.01 26.82
C GLY A 267 -8.96 5.89 25.67
N GLY A 268 -8.20 6.95 25.43
CA GLY A 268 -8.43 7.81 24.27
C GLY A 268 -8.52 6.98 22.99
N GLU A 269 -9.06 7.58 21.94
CA GLU A 269 -9.25 6.95 20.63
C GLU A 269 -8.01 6.18 20.14
N ASP A 270 -6.80 6.59 20.54
CA ASP A 270 -5.51 5.95 20.23
C ASP A 270 -5.29 4.56 20.90
N CYS A 271 -5.77 4.36 22.13
CA CYS A 271 -5.63 3.06 22.83
C CYS A 271 -6.54 2.00 22.18
N SER A 272 -7.79 2.37 21.90
CA SER A 272 -8.73 1.52 21.16
C SER A 272 -8.25 1.21 19.74
N LYS A 273 -7.59 2.17 19.07
CA LYS A 273 -6.96 1.95 17.76
C LYS A 273 -5.80 0.96 17.79
N LYS A 274 -4.97 0.97 18.84
CA LYS A 274 -3.88 -0.01 19.02
C LYS A 274 -4.40 -1.41 19.32
N LEU A 275 -5.41 -1.52 20.18
CA LEU A 275 -6.11 -2.77 20.49
C LEU A 275 -6.66 -3.44 19.23
N GLN A 276 -7.26 -2.67 18.33
CA GLN A 276 -7.87 -3.17 17.10
C GLN A 276 -6.90 -3.21 15.90
N GLY A 277 -5.59 -3.11 16.14
CA GLY A 277 -4.55 -3.16 15.11
C GLY A 277 -4.63 -4.40 14.22
N TYR A 278 -5.04 -5.55 14.78
CA TYR A 278 -5.26 -6.81 14.04
C TYR A 278 -6.23 -6.66 12.85
N LYS A 279 -7.21 -5.73 12.89
CA LYS A 279 -8.13 -5.47 11.78
C LYS A 279 -7.42 -4.99 10.53
N CYS A 280 -6.30 -4.27 10.68
CA CYS A 280 -5.47 -3.86 9.55
C CYS A 280 -4.84 -5.08 8.85
N VAL A 281 -4.48 -6.10 9.63
CA VAL A 281 -3.90 -7.36 9.13
C VAL A 281 -4.97 -8.19 8.42
N LEU A 282 -6.18 -8.29 8.97
CA LEU A 282 -7.29 -8.99 8.31
C LEU A 282 -7.60 -8.40 6.92
N ASN A 283 -7.53 -7.07 6.78
CA ASN A 283 -7.85 -6.36 5.55
C ASN A 283 -6.65 -6.19 4.59
N SER A 284 -5.47 -6.73 4.88
CA SER A 284 -4.26 -6.47 4.07
C SER A 284 -4.14 -7.32 2.81
N LYS A 285 -4.92 -8.41 2.66
CA LYS A 285 -4.75 -9.41 1.59
C LYS A 285 -4.67 -8.81 0.17
N ALA A 286 -5.59 -7.92 -0.19
CA ALA A 286 -5.61 -7.35 -1.54
C ALA A 286 -4.38 -6.47 -1.80
N THR A 287 -3.92 -5.75 -0.78
CA THR A 287 -2.72 -4.91 -0.82
C THR A 287 -1.47 -5.79 -0.93
N GLU A 288 -1.38 -6.86 -0.14
CA GLU A 288 -0.28 -7.84 -0.21
C GLU A 288 -0.19 -8.48 -1.61
N ASP A 289 -1.32 -9.01 -2.11
CA ASP A 289 -1.39 -9.69 -3.41
C ASP A 289 -1.00 -8.73 -4.55
N SER A 290 -1.46 -7.48 -4.51
CA SER A 290 -1.11 -6.48 -5.54
C SER A 290 0.35 -6.05 -5.48
N MET A 291 0.89 -5.73 -4.30
CA MET A 291 2.29 -5.32 -4.15
C MET A 291 3.26 -6.43 -4.52
N ALA A 292 3.00 -7.68 -4.12
CA ALA A 292 3.84 -8.82 -4.50
C ALA A 292 3.85 -9.05 -6.02
N ASN A 293 2.71 -8.86 -6.70
CA ASN A 293 2.64 -8.95 -8.16
C ASN A 293 3.45 -7.85 -8.84
N PHE A 294 3.46 -6.63 -8.31
CA PHE A 294 4.24 -5.52 -8.85
C PHE A 294 5.73 -5.64 -8.55
N ALA A 295 6.12 -6.12 -7.36
CA ALA A 295 7.51 -6.26 -6.95
C ALA A 295 8.31 -7.25 -7.82
N ILE A 296 7.64 -8.20 -8.48
CA ILE A 296 8.29 -9.13 -9.44
C ILE A 296 8.84 -8.39 -10.67
N TRP A 297 8.24 -7.26 -11.05
CA TRP A 297 8.68 -6.47 -12.20
C TRP A 297 9.87 -5.57 -11.87
N GLU A 298 10.18 -5.38 -10.60
CA GLU A 298 11.19 -4.39 -10.19
C GLU A 298 12.62 -4.91 -10.45
N PRO A 299 13.54 -4.05 -10.90
CA PRO A 299 14.96 -4.35 -10.83
C PRO A 299 15.41 -4.56 -9.37
N ALA A 300 16.60 -5.12 -9.18
CA ALA A 300 17.20 -5.20 -7.85
C ALA A 300 17.34 -3.80 -7.24
N HIS A 301 16.94 -3.64 -5.98
CA HIS A 301 16.95 -2.37 -5.27
C HIS A 301 17.09 -2.61 -3.75
N GLY A 302 17.75 -1.69 -3.06
CA GLY A 302 17.96 -1.80 -1.60
C GLY A 302 18.60 -3.13 -1.21
N ASN A 303 17.92 -3.88 -0.33
CA ASN A 303 18.32 -5.22 0.10
C ASN A 303 17.63 -6.35 -0.69
N PHE A 304 16.87 -6.01 -1.73
CA PHE A 304 16.11 -6.95 -2.54
C PHE A 304 16.86 -7.29 -3.82
N ASN A 305 17.38 -8.52 -3.86
CA ASN A 305 18.01 -9.08 -5.05
C ASN A 305 17.00 -9.32 -6.18
N PHE A 306 17.49 -9.43 -7.40
CA PHE A 306 16.68 -9.84 -8.53
C PHE A 306 16.06 -11.23 -8.26
N ARG A 307 14.75 -11.39 -8.54
CA ARG A 307 13.96 -12.59 -8.20
C ARG A 307 13.86 -12.89 -6.69
N HIS A 308 13.83 -11.85 -5.86
CA HIS A 308 13.49 -11.99 -4.44
C HIS A 308 12.23 -12.85 -4.21
N PRO A 309 12.15 -13.68 -3.15
CA PRO A 309 11.06 -14.63 -2.92
C PRO A 309 9.74 -13.98 -2.45
N TRP A 310 9.16 -13.08 -3.25
CA TRP A 310 7.91 -12.36 -2.93
C TRP A 310 6.70 -13.27 -2.64
N LYS A 311 6.70 -14.52 -3.15
CA LYS A 311 5.65 -15.49 -2.81
C LYS A 311 5.63 -15.85 -1.32
N GLN A 312 6.79 -15.83 -0.66
CA GLN A 312 6.87 -16.13 0.77
C GLN A 312 6.28 -15.01 1.62
N TYR A 313 6.30 -13.76 1.14
CA TYR A 313 5.58 -12.66 1.79
C TYR A 313 4.06 -12.90 1.81
N LEU A 314 3.50 -13.50 0.74
CA LEU A 314 2.07 -13.85 0.70
C LEU A 314 1.73 -15.01 1.63
N LYS A 315 2.62 -16.01 1.73
CA LYS A 315 2.49 -17.13 2.68
C LYS A 315 2.53 -16.62 4.12
N LEU A 316 3.50 -15.76 4.43
CA LEU A 316 3.64 -15.09 5.72
C LEU A 316 2.41 -14.22 6.04
N GLY A 317 1.92 -13.43 5.07
CA GLY A 317 0.68 -12.66 5.20
C GLY A 317 -0.54 -13.52 5.51
N ALA A 318 -0.64 -14.71 4.92
CA ALA A 318 -1.71 -15.66 5.26
C ALA A 318 -1.60 -16.16 6.71
N SER A 319 -0.41 -16.56 7.17
CA SER A 319 -0.18 -16.98 8.56
C SER A 319 -0.49 -15.87 9.57
N MET A 320 -0.07 -14.63 9.28
CA MET A 320 -0.41 -13.47 10.10
C MET A 320 -1.92 -13.22 10.14
N ARG A 321 -2.64 -13.39 9.04
CA ARG A 321 -4.11 -13.26 9.01
C ARG A 321 -4.80 -14.35 9.82
N TYR A 322 -4.31 -15.59 9.82
CA TYR A 322 -4.83 -16.64 10.70
C TYR A 322 -4.63 -16.28 12.18
N CYS A 323 -3.46 -15.78 12.55
CA CYS A 323 -3.21 -15.27 13.91
C CYS A 323 -4.17 -14.10 14.25
N ALA A 324 -4.37 -13.17 13.30
CA ALA A 324 -5.30 -12.05 13.46
C ALA A 324 -6.76 -12.51 13.69
N CYS A 325 -7.22 -13.57 13.03
CA CYS A 325 -8.55 -14.15 13.27
C CYS A 325 -8.70 -14.68 14.70
N CYS A 326 -7.65 -15.30 15.25
CA CYS A 326 -7.66 -15.76 16.64
C CYS A 326 -7.69 -14.57 17.62
N ILE A 327 -6.94 -13.49 17.34
CA ILE A 327 -6.97 -12.26 18.13
C ILE A 327 -8.35 -11.57 18.03
N GLU A 328 -9.00 -11.59 16.87
CA GLU A 328 -10.37 -11.07 16.71
C GLU A 328 -11.36 -11.84 17.59
N ALA A 329 -11.29 -13.17 17.61
CA ALA A 329 -12.08 -14.00 18.50
C ALA A 329 -11.76 -13.73 19.98
N LEU A 330 -10.50 -13.48 20.30
CA LEU A 330 -10.04 -13.12 21.65
C LEU A 330 -10.64 -11.77 22.08
N ASN A 331 -10.62 -10.78 21.19
CA ASN A 331 -11.24 -9.48 21.41
C ASN A 331 -12.75 -9.62 21.62
N GLY A 332 -13.43 -10.54 20.93
CA GLY A 332 -14.85 -10.83 21.15
C GLY A 332 -15.17 -11.32 22.57
N CYS A 333 -14.18 -11.89 23.28
CA CYS A 333 -14.34 -12.27 24.68
C CYS A 333 -14.42 -11.05 25.63
N LEU A 334 -14.01 -9.86 25.19
CA LEU A 334 -14.15 -8.61 25.95
C LEU A 334 -15.60 -8.15 26.03
N ASP A 335 -16.35 -8.34 24.94
CA ASP A 335 -17.74 -7.85 24.77
C ASP A 335 -18.80 -8.83 25.33
N THR A 336 -18.38 -9.89 26.05
CA THR A 336 -19.31 -10.91 26.56
C THR A 336 -20.06 -10.40 27.80
N GLU A 337 -21.40 -10.45 27.75
CA GLU A 337 -22.30 -10.04 28.85
C GLU A 337 -22.15 -10.91 30.11
N VAL A 338 -21.71 -12.15 29.95
CA VAL A 338 -21.46 -13.09 31.03
C VAL A 338 -19.99 -13.02 31.44
N GLU A 339 -19.73 -12.53 32.65
CA GLU A 339 -18.38 -12.47 33.20
C GLU A 339 -17.97 -13.78 33.88
N ALA A 340 -16.71 -14.16 33.69
CA ALA A 340 -16.14 -15.29 34.40
C ALA A 340 -15.99 -15.01 35.91
N PRO A 341 -16.12 -16.02 36.78
CA PRO A 341 -15.96 -15.86 38.21
C PRO A 341 -14.58 -15.29 38.56
N GLU A 342 -14.55 -14.33 39.49
CA GLU A 342 -13.33 -13.56 39.78
C GLU A 342 -12.16 -14.42 40.28
N PHE A 343 -12.44 -15.41 41.13
CA PHE A 343 -11.42 -16.33 41.63
C PHE A 343 -10.74 -17.14 40.50
N LEU A 344 -11.45 -17.41 39.40
CA LEU A 344 -10.88 -18.09 38.24
C LEU A 344 -10.06 -17.14 37.38
N LYS A 345 -10.50 -15.88 37.26
CA LYS A 345 -9.73 -14.83 36.59
C LYS A 345 -8.41 -14.60 37.32
N GLU A 346 -8.43 -14.40 38.64
CA GLU A 346 -7.22 -14.20 39.46
C GLU A 346 -6.23 -15.36 39.32
N HIS A 347 -6.72 -16.61 39.33
CA HIS A 347 -5.85 -17.80 39.23
C HIS A 347 -5.12 -17.90 37.89
N LEU A 348 -5.76 -17.49 36.80
CA LEU A 348 -5.21 -17.61 35.45
C LEU A 348 -4.61 -16.32 34.90
N GLN A 349 -4.84 -15.18 35.56
CA GLN A 349 -4.44 -13.85 35.10
C GLN A 349 -2.94 -13.80 34.83
N ASP A 350 -2.13 -14.15 35.82
CA ASP A 350 -0.67 -14.05 35.71
C ASP A 350 -0.15 -14.93 34.57
N VAL A 351 -0.63 -16.17 34.47
CA VAL A 351 -0.18 -17.12 33.45
C VAL A 351 -0.63 -16.69 32.04
N CYS A 352 -1.85 -16.17 31.89
CA CYS A 352 -2.34 -15.61 30.62
C CYS A 352 -1.56 -14.36 30.20
N MET A 353 -1.28 -13.46 31.14
CA MET A 353 -0.50 -12.25 30.90
C MET A 353 0.94 -12.57 30.51
N ILE A 354 1.57 -13.55 31.16
CA ILE A 354 2.91 -14.05 30.81
C ILE A 354 2.89 -14.63 29.39
N LEU A 355 1.95 -15.51 29.07
CA LEU A 355 1.87 -16.10 27.72
C LEU A 355 1.67 -15.04 26.64
N SER A 356 0.78 -14.07 26.87
CA SER A 356 0.59 -12.94 25.96
C SER A 356 1.88 -12.16 25.75
N SER A 357 2.57 -11.82 26.85
CA SER A 357 3.83 -11.07 26.80
C SER A 357 4.93 -11.82 26.03
N CYS A 358 5.12 -13.12 26.31
CA CYS A 358 6.08 -13.97 25.59
C CYS A 358 5.73 -14.05 24.10
N SER A 359 4.45 -14.26 23.76
CA SER A 359 3.96 -14.31 22.38
C SER A 359 4.22 -13.00 21.62
N SER A 360 3.94 -11.85 22.26
CA SER A 360 4.20 -10.55 21.67
C SER A 360 5.70 -10.25 21.55
N ASN A 361 6.55 -10.75 22.45
CA ASN A 361 8.00 -10.63 22.32
C ASN A 361 8.53 -11.40 21.10
N VAL A 362 8.00 -12.60 20.83
CA VAL A 362 8.31 -13.35 19.60
C VAL A 362 7.92 -12.52 18.37
N LEU A 363 6.70 -11.99 18.30
CA LEU A 363 6.25 -11.15 17.18
C LEU A 363 7.10 -9.89 16.99
N LYS A 364 7.53 -9.23 18.07
CA LYS A 364 8.43 -8.07 18.03
C LYS A 364 9.84 -8.44 17.54
N GLU A 365 10.38 -9.57 17.98
CA GLU A 365 11.67 -10.05 17.50
C GLU A 365 11.62 -10.44 16.02
N LEU A 366 10.52 -11.05 15.56
CA LEU A 366 10.26 -11.32 14.14
C LEU A 366 10.14 -10.03 13.32
N MET A 367 9.47 -9.00 13.86
CA MET A 367 9.42 -7.67 13.24
C MET A 367 10.84 -7.10 13.07
N ILE A 368 11.70 -7.20 14.10
CA ILE A 368 13.09 -6.74 14.03
C ILE A 368 13.88 -7.55 12.98
N THR A 369 13.71 -8.88 12.97
CA THR A 369 14.32 -9.80 12.00
C THR A 369 13.98 -9.39 10.57
N MET A 370 12.69 -9.17 10.29
CA MET A 370 12.21 -8.71 9.00
C MET A 370 12.76 -7.32 8.67
N LYS A 371 12.58 -6.33 9.56
CA LYS A 371 13.01 -4.94 9.33
C LYS A 371 14.50 -4.80 9.07
N THR A 372 15.32 -5.63 9.71
CA THR A 372 16.78 -5.63 9.54
C THR A 372 17.26 -6.57 8.44
N MET A 373 16.40 -7.46 7.94
CA MET A 373 16.73 -8.53 6.99
C MET A 373 17.93 -9.37 7.48
N ARG A 374 17.98 -9.64 8.79
CA ARG A 374 19.03 -10.41 9.47
C ARG A 374 18.41 -11.47 10.35
N ARG A 375 19.09 -12.61 10.48
CA ARG A 375 18.64 -13.68 11.39
C ARG A 375 18.79 -13.24 12.84
N SER A 376 17.73 -13.45 13.62
CA SER A 376 17.77 -13.22 15.06
C SER A 376 18.58 -14.30 15.77
N SER A 377 19.34 -13.91 16.79
CA SER A 377 20.00 -14.84 17.72
C SER A 377 19.18 -15.11 18.98
N LYS A 378 18.02 -14.46 19.12
CA LYS A 378 17.17 -14.50 20.31
C LYS A 378 15.82 -15.19 20.06
N ILE A 379 15.45 -15.42 18.81
CA ILE A 379 14.15 -15.96 18.45
C ILE A 379 13.89 -17.32 19.10
N ASP A 380 14.87 -18.24 19.06
CA ASP A 380 14.76 -19.57 19.69
C ASP A 380 14.52 -19.47 21.20
N PHE A 381 15.16 -18.49 21.86
CA PHE A 381 14.98 -18.24 23.29
C PHE A 381 13.56 -17.76 23.58
N PHE A 382 13.05 -16.77 22.83
CA PHE A 382 11.69 -16.27 23.02
C PHE A 382 10.61 -17.31 22.69
N VAL A 383 10.84 -18.14 21.66
CA VAL A 383 9.96 -19.28 21.35
C VAL A 383 9.95 -20.29 22.50
N GLY A 384 11.13 -20.58 23.09
CA GLY A 384 11.23 -21.43 24.28
C GLY A 384 10.46 -20.87 25.49
N GLU A 385 10.55 -19.57 25.75
CA GLU A 385 9.78 -18.91 26.82
C GLU A 385 8.27 -18.98 26.56
N MET A 386 7.84 -18.71 25.32
CA MET A 386 6.44 -18.81 24.91
C MET A 386 5.90 -20.23 25.11
N ASN A 387 6.64 -21.25 24.67
CA ASN A 387 6.23 -22.65 24.81
C ASN A 387 6.19 -23.11 26.27
N SER A 388 7.10 -22.61 27.10
CA SER A 388 7.05 -22.85 28.55
C SER A 388 5.79 -22.23 29.17
N ALA A 389 5.46 -20.99 28.81
CA ALA A 389 4.25 -20.33 29.27
C ALA A 389 2.95 -21.04 28.79
N VAL A 390 2.95 -21.63 27.59
CA VAL A 390 1.85 -22.49 27.13
C VAL A 390 1.68 -23.70 28.04
N GLN A 391 2.78 -24.37 28.43
CA GLN A 391 2.71 -25.53 29.35
C GLN A 391 2.20 -25.12 30.73
N ASP A 392 2.66 -23.99 31.27
CA ASP A 392 2.18 -23.46 32.55
C ASP A 392 0.68 -23.15 32.49
N LEU A 393 0.19 -22.57 31.39
CA LEU A 393 -1.22 -22.30 31.19
C LEU A 393 -2.06 -23.58 31.11
N GLN A 394 -1.56 -24.59 30.39
CA GLN A 394 -2.20 -25.91 30.32
C GLN A 394 -2.25 -26.59 31.70
N ASN A 395 -1.21 -26.45 32.51
CA ASN A 395 -1.17 -26.99 33.87
C ASN A 395 -2.15 -26.23 34.79
N GLY A 396 -2.22 -24.90 34.67
CA GLY A 396 -3.23 -24.07 35.32
C GLY A 396 -4.65 -24.54 35.00
N MET A 397 -4.94 -24.80 33.72
CA MET A 397 -6.24 -25.37 33.30
C MET A 397 -6.52 -26.76 33.86
N LYS A 398 -5.51 -27.64 33.98
CA LYS A 398 -5.72 -28.98 34.57
C LYS A 398 -6.05 -28.93 36.07
N SER A 399 -5.63 -27.87 36.77
CA SER A 399 -5.93 -27.67 38.20
C SER A 399 -7.35 -27.16 38.48
N LEU A 400 -7.99 -26.58 37.46
CA LEU A 400 -9.28 -25.88 37.52
C LEU A 400 -10.47 -26.77 37.98
N PRO A 401 -10.64 -28.01 37.50
CA PRO A 401 -11.69 -28.93 37.99
C PRO A 401 -11.58 -29.25 39.48
N THR A 402 -10.36 -29.29 40.01
CA THR A 402 -10.09 -29.56 41.43
C THR A 402 -10.54 -28.37 42.28
N MET A 403 -10.35 -27.13 41.80
CA MET A 403 -10.78 -25.90 42.49
C MET A 403 -12.29 -25.69 42.46
N LEU A 404 -12.95 -26.02 41.36
CA LEU A 404 -14.43 -26.01 41.27
C LEU A 404 -15.10 -27.00 42.23
N SER A 405 -14.33 -27.93 42.80
CA SER A 405 -14.79 -28.96 43.74
C SER A 405 -14.48 -28.63 45.22
N VAL A 406 -13.72 -27.57 45.52
CA VAL A 406 -13.25 -27.23 46.88
C VAL A 406 -13.96 -25.96 47.41
N PRO A 407 -14.42 -25.90 48.68
CA PRO A 407 -15.08 -24.71 49.23
C PRO A 407 -14.09 -23.54 49.36
N PRO A 408 -14.52 -22.28 49.20
CA PRO A 408 -13.65 -21.13 49.45
C PRO A 408 -13.16 -21.12 50.91
N PRO A 409 -11.90 -20.72 51.18
CA PRO A 409 -11.26 -20.85 52.49
C PRO A 409 -11.84 -19.94 53.59
N ASN A 410 -12.82 -19.09 53.27
CA ASN A 410 -13.35 -18.08 54.19
C ASN A 410 -14.82 -18.33 54.51
N THR A 411 -15.13 -19.43 55.21
CA THR A 411 -16.42 -19.56 55.93
C THR A 411 -16.26 -20.37 57.21
N ALA A 412 -15.26 -19.99 58.03
CA ALA A 412 -15.22 -20.42 59.42
C ALA A 412 -16.14 -19.53 60.27
N LYS A 413 -17.45 -19.82 60.23
CA LYS A 413 -18.39 -19.84 61.37
C LYS A 413 -19.85 -19.89 60.90
N GLY A 414 -20.43 -21.08 61.04
CA GLY A 414 -21.84 -21.31 61.38
C GLY A 414 -22.90 -20.94 60.34
N GLU A 415 -23.29 -21.90 59.50
CA GLU A 415 -24.69 -22.26 59.21
C GLU A 415 -24.73 -23.52 58.31
N PRO A 416 -25.53 -24.56 58.64
CA PRO A 416 -25.66 -25.74 57.79
C PRO A 416 -26.70 -25.45 56.69
N GLY A 417 -26.24 -25.10 55.49
CA GLY A 417 -27.18 -24.91 54.37
C GLY A 417 -26.64 -24.33 53.05
N THR A 418 -25.37 -23.95 52.94
CA THR A 418 -24.87 -23.36 51.69
C THR A 418 -24.58 -24.46 50.67
N LYS A 419 -25.51 -24.66 49.73
CA LYS A 419 -25.32 -25.50 48.55
C LYS A 419 -24.04 -25.06 47.83
N THR A 420 -23.17 -26.01 47.53
CA THR A 420 -22.03 -25.86 46.64
C THR A 420 -22.53 -25.37 45.28
N THR A 421 -22.49 -24.06 45.02
CA THR A 421 -22.84 -23.52 43.71
C THR A 421 -21.60 -23.63 42.84
N ILE A 422 -21.45 -24.77 42.16
CA ILE A 422 -20.56 -24.87 41.01
C ILE A 422 -21.01 -23.75 40.04
N PRO A 423 -20.14 -22.80 39.66
CA PRO A 423 -20.54 -21.76 38.72
C PRO A 423 -21.09 -22.43 37.46
N PRO A 424 -22.23 -21.96 36.92
CA PRO A 424 -22.82 -22.54 35.73
C PRO A 424 -21.78 -22.52 34.60
N LEU A 425 -21.76 -23.58 33.79
CA LEU A 425 -20.79 -23.73 32.70
C LEU A 425 -20.71 -22.50 31.78
N MET A 426 -21.82 -21.77 31.65
CA MET A 426 -21.92 -20.53 30.88
C MET A 426 -21.02 -19.41 31.41
N GLU A 427 -20.73 -19.37 32.71
CA GLU A 427 -19.82 -18.39 33.33
C GLU A 427 -18.35 -18.79 33.17
N VAL A 428 -18.03 -20.08 33.05
CA VAL A 428 -16.65 -20.57 32.88
C VAL A 428 -16.23 -20.54 31.40
N LEU A 429 -17.19 -20.63 30.48
CA LEU A 429 -16.96 -20.74 29.04
C LEU A 429 -16.16 -19.57 28.44
N PRO A 430 -16.39 -18.28 28.79
CA PRO A 430 -15.62 -17.17 28.23
C PRO A 430 -14.13 -17.25 28.58
N LEU A 431 -13.81 -17.60 29.83
CA LEU A 431 -12.42 -17.75 30.29
C LEU A 431 -11.75 -18.98 29.65
N ALA A 432 -12.46 -20.10 29.54
CA ALA A 432 -11.94 -21.28 28.84
C ALA A 432 -11.68 -21.00 27.35
N THR A 433 -12.55 -20.20 26.72
CA THR A 433 -12.41 -19.76 25.33
C THR A 433 -11.19 -18.85 25.18
N LEU A 434 -11.03 -17.85 26.07
CA LEU A 434 -9.87 -16.98 26.12
C LEU A 434 -8.56 -17.79 26.19
N VAL A 435 -8.47 -18.72 27.13
CA VAL A 435 -7.27 -19.56 27.32
C VAL A 435 -7.00 -20.42 26.09
N SER A 436 -8.03 -21.05 25.53
CA SER A 436 -7.88 -21.87 24.33
C SER A 436 -7.39 -21.04 23.14
N LEU A 437 -7.90 -19.82 22.99
CA LEU A 437 -7.45 -18.88 21.96
C LEU A 437 -6.01 -18.44 22.18
N LEU A 438 -5.55 -18.23 23.41
CA LEU A 438 -4.15 -17.87 23.67
C LEU A 438 -3.17 -18.99 23.30
N ILE A 439 -3.52 -20.25 23.61
CA ILE A 439 -2.74 -21.42 23.18
C ILE A 439 -2.71 -21.52 21.66
N GLU A 440 -3.87 -21.33 21.02
CA GLU A 440 -3.98 -21.34 19.56
C GLU A 440 -3.15 -20.22 18.92
N ILE A 441 -3.19 -19.00 19.48
CA ILE A 441 -2.38 -17.86 19.01
C ILE A 441 -0.89 -18.17 19.09
N ALA A 442 -0.41 -18.78 20.19
CA ALA A 442 0.99 -19.19 20.31
C ALA A 442 1.38 -20.18 19.20
N ALA A 443 0.55 -21.18 18.90
CA ALA A 443 0.78 -22.10 17.79
C ALA A 443 0.76 -21.41 16.41
N ARG A 444 -0.09 -20.40 16.21
CA ARG A 444 -0.08 -19.58 14.99
C ARG A 444 1.18 -18.73 14.87
N ILE A 445 1.73 -18.26 15.99
CA ILE A 445 2.98 -17.51 16.02
C ILE A 445 4.16 -18.41 15.65
N GLU A 446 4.21 -19.66 16.11
CA GLU A 446 5.22 -20.63 15.66
C GLU A 446 5.18 -20.80 14.12
N ALA A 447 4.00 -20.92 13.54
CA ALA A 447 3.88 -20.97 12.08
C ALA A 447 4.39 -19.68 11.38
N ILE A 448 4.27 -18.51 12.03
CA ILE A 448 4.85 -17.26 11.52
C ILE A 448 6.39 -17.32 11.60
N VAL A 449 6.95 -17.85 12.70
CA VAL A 449 8.40 -18.07 12.86
C VAL A 449 8.92 -18.93 11.70
N ASP A 450 8.31 -20.09 11.47
CA ASP A 450 8.72 -21.02 10.41
C ASP A 450 8.72 -20.37 9.01
N ASN A 451 7.70 -19.56 8.71
CA ASN A 451 7.61 -18.87 7.42
C ASN A 451 8.68 -17.77 7.27
N ILE A 452 9.03 -17.08 8.35
CA ILE A 452 10.10 -16.09 8.35
C ILE A 452 11.47 -16.77 8.23
N ASP A 453 11.67 -17.91 8.87
CA ASP A 453 12.90 -18.68 8.75
C ASP A 453 13.09 -19.25 7.34
N GLU A 454 12.02 -19.76 6.72
CA GLU A 454 12.03 -20.18 5.31
C GLU A 454 12.37 -18.99 4.39
N LEU A 455 11.73 -17.84 4.61
CA LEU A 455 12.01 -16.61 3.86
C LEU A 455 13.47 -16.16 4.05
N ALA A 456 13.97 -16.16 5.29
CA ALA A 456 15.34 -15.78 5.63
C ALA A 456 16.37 -16.72 5.00
N GLY A 457 16.03 -18.01 4.85
CA GLY A 457 16.81 -18.98 4.07
C GLY A 457 16.88 -18.62 2.59
N LEU A 458 15.71 -18.40 1.96
CA LEU A 458 15.60 -18.12 0.53
C LEU A 458 16.12 -16.73 0.13
N ALA A 459 16.03 -15.75 1.02
CA ALA A 459 16.49 -14.38 0.82
C ALA A 459 17.90 -14.12 1.35
N GLU A 460 18.61 -15.17 1.80
CA GLU A 460 20.00 -15.10 2.28
C GLU A 460 20.22 -14.05 3.38
N PHE A 461 19.33 -14.03 4.38
CA PHE A 461 19.47 -13.11 5.51
C PHE A 461 20.79 -13.37 6.22
N LYS A 462 21.57 -12.29 6.43
CA LYS A 462 22.86 -12.36 7.10
C LYS A 462 22.69 -12.74 8.56
N SER A 463 23.68 -13.42 9.13
CA SER A 463 23.71 -13.67 10.56
C SER A 463 24.04 -12.38 11.31
N ALA A 464 23.45 -12.17 12.48
CA ALA A 464 23.82 -11.05 13.36
C ALA A 464 25.31 -11.07 13.77
N LYS A 465 26.01 -12.21 13.60
CA LYS A 465 27.42 -12.40 13.98
C LYS A 465 28.44 -12.07 12.87
N ASP A 466 28.02 -11.79 11.64
CA ASP A 466 28.92 -11.63 10.49
C ASP A 466 29.58 -10.24 10.37
N ASP A 467 29.22 -9.28 11.24
CA ASP A 467 29.76 -7.91 11.25
C ASP A 467 30.99 -7.74 12.19
N LYS A 468 31.81 -8.78 12.39
CA LYS A 468 33.16 -8.51 12.92
C LYS A 468 34.01 -7.93 11.79
N PRO A 469 34.61 -6.72 11.94
CA PRO A 469 35.50 -6.20 10.92
C PRO A 469 36.64 -7.19 10.72
N LYS A 470 36.96 -7.51 9.46
CA LYS A 470 38.18 -8.21 9.09
C LYS A 470 39.35 -7.39 9.62
N GLN A 471 39.84 -7.76 10.79
CA GLN A 471 41.06 -7.22 11.34
C GLN A 471 42.17 -7.68 10.40
N ASN A 472 42.84 -6.72 9.75
CA ASN A 472 43.96 -6.96 8.85
C ASN A 472 44.92 -7.94 9.49
N GLN A 473 44.99 -9.15 8.93
CA GLN A 473 46.06 -10.07 9.19
C GLN A 473 47.28 -9.47 8.49
N SER A 474 48.06 -8.71 9.25
CA SER A 474 49.36 -8.23 8.80
C SER A 474 50.22 -9.47 8.56
N THR A 475 50.52 -9.74 7.30
CA THR A 475 51.52 -10.72 6.90
C THR A 475 52.86 -10.26 7.46
N ILE A 476 53.28 -10.88 8.57
CA ILE A 476 54.67 -10.81 9.03
C ILE A 476 55.48 -11.67 8.06
N THR A 477 56.14 -11.01 7.11
CA THR A 477 57.21 -11.64 6.31
C THR A 477 58.44 -11.78 7.22
N PRO A 478 59.08 -12.96 7.31
CA PRO A 478 60.34 -13.08 8.03
C PRO A 478 61.45 -12.42 7.22
N ILE A 479 62.12 -11.45 7.84
CA ILE A 479 63.34 -10.80 7.36
C ILE A 479 64.45 -11.86 7.36
N SER A 480 65.02 -12.12 6.18
CA SER A 480 66.30 -12.81 6.04
C SER A 480 67.38 -11.75 5.96
N ASP A 481 68.24 -11.72 6.98
CA ASP A 481 69.52 -11.02 6.94
C ASP A 481 70.42 -11.67 5.88
N ASN A 482 70.92 -10.87 4.94
CA ASN A 482 72.35 -10.92 4.59
C ASN A 482 72.79 -9.67 3.78
N GLN A 483 73.65 -8.90 4.43
CA GLN A 483 74.87 -8.23 3.94
C GLN A 483 74.78 -7.13 2.86
N ASP A 484 75.00 -5.89 3.33
CA ASP A 484 76.13 -5.01 3.01
C ASP A 484 76.72 -5.07 1.59
N HIS A 485 76.67 -3.97 0.84
CA HIS A 485 77.70 -2.92 0.80
C HIS A 485 77.52 -2.00 -0.45
N GLU A 486 77.80 -0.71 -0.26
CA GLU A 486 78.28 0.28 -1.25
C GLU A 486 77.29 0.82 -2.30
N THR A 487 76.75 2.03 -2.11
CA THR A 487 77.29 3.34 -2.54
C THR A 487 77.46 3.56 -4.04
N MET A 488 76.75 4.59 -4.51
CA MET A 488 76.92 5.35 -5.76
C MET A 488 76.64 4.58 -7.06
N THR A 489 75.70 5.09 -7.86
CA THR A 489 76.00 5.95 -9.03
C THR A 489 74.82 5.92 -10.01
N ALA A 490 74.27 7.11 -10.26
CA ALA A 490 73.83 7.64 -11.55
C ALA A 490 72.95 6.83 -12.53
N ILE A 491 71.86 7.51 -12.95
CA ILE A 491 71.59 7.92 -14.34
C ILE A 491 71.28 6.82 -15.40
N GLN A 492 70.07 6.96 -15.94
CA GLN A 492 69.62 6.73 -17.33
C GLN A 492 69.32 5.33 -17.88
N LYS A 493 68.30 5.38 -18.76
CA LYS A 493 67.91 4.48 -19.86
C LYS A 493 67.12 3.26 -19.39
N VAL A 494 65.90 2.97 -19.88
CA VAL A 494 65.18 3.32 -21.13
C VAL A 494 63.71 3.47 -20.81
#